data_AF-A0A164KXS3-F1
#
_entry.id   AF-A0A164KXS3-F1
#
_cell.length_a   1.000
_cell.length_b   1.000
_cell.length_c   1.000
_cell.angle_alpha   90.00
_cell.angle_beta   90.00
_cell.angle_gamma   90.00
#
_symmetry.space_group_name_H-M   'P 1'
#
loop_
_entity.id
_entity.type
_entity.pdbx_description
1 polymer ?
#
loop_
_entity_poly.entity_id
_entity_poly.type
_entity_poly.pdbx_seq_one_letter_code
_entity_poly.pdbx_strand_id
1 'polypeptide(L)'
;MNEFKKNPIATDEDYFELSDQVYDDEILKKGAKITGFNGREWKIIETIDADKEKIKNGLQAIAVVPAEEYKPNKKRYENIIYSFRGTEFGKFDGDLSTDTFQISAGMKKT
;
A
#
# COMPACT_ATOMS: atom_id res chain seq x y z
N MET A 1 -19.35 -11.63 7.09
CA MET A 1 -18.01 -11.59 6.48
C MET A 1 -18.15 -10.82 5.17
N ASN A 2 -17.68 -9.57 5.11
CA ASN A 2 -17.52 -8.91 3.82
C ASN A 2 -16.19 -9.41 3.27
N GLU A 3 -16.24 -10.22 2.22
CA GLU A 3 -15.06 -10.51 1.42
C GLU A 3 -14.39 -9.18 1.05
N PHE A 4 -13.07 -9.08 1.20
CA PHE A 4 -12.31 -7.95 0.69
C PHE A 4 -12.62 -7.85 -0.80
N LYS A 5 -13.46 -6.89 -1.19
CA LYS A 5 -13.79 -6.67 -2.58
C LYS A 5 -12.48 -6.28 -3.28
N LYS A 6 -11.97 -7.17 -4.12
CA LYS A 6 -10.85 -6.85 -5.01
C LYS A 6 -11.19 -5.58 -5.77
N ASN A 7 -10.19 -4.72 -5.98
CA ASN A 7 -10.33 -3.57 -6.83
C ASN A 7 -10.83 -4.04 -8.21
N PRO A 8 -12.00 -3.57 -8.71
CA PRO A 8 -12.59 -4.08 -9.95
C PRO A 8 -11.78 -3.73 -11.19
N ILE A 9 -10.80 -2.83 -11.04
CA ILE A 9 -9.95 -2.35 -12.14
C ILE A 9 -8.69 -3.22 -12.21
N ALA A 10 -8.05 -3.52 -11.07
CA ALA A 10 -6.74 -4.16 -10.98
C ALA A 10 -6.77 -5.65 -11.37
N THR A 11 -5.80 -6.10 -12.18
CA THR A 11 -5.59 -7.53 -12.44
C THR A 11 -4.66 -8.15 -11.41
N ASP A 12 -4.60 -9.48 -11.34
CA ASP A 12 -3.66 -10.16 -10.44
C ASP A 12 -2.19 -9.82 -10.78
N GLU A 13 -1.86 -9.57 -12.06
CA GLU A 13 -0.54 -9.09 -12.47
C GLU A 13 -0.25 -7.66 -11.97
N ASP A 14 -1.24 -6.76 -11.93
CA ASP A 14 -1.03 -5.44 -11.31
C ASP A 14 -0.66 -5.57 -9.83
N TYR A 15 -1.33 -6.46 -9.09
CA TYR A 15 -0.98 -6.68 -7.68
C TYR A 15 0.45 -7.20 -7.53
N PHE A 16 0.88 -8.09 -8.42
CA PHE A 16 2.25 -8.62 -8.43
C PHE A 16 3.28 -7.50 -8.70
N GLU A 17 3.12 -6.74 -9.77
CA GLU A 17 4.00 -5.61 -10.13
C GLU A 17 4.04 -4.55 -9.01
N LEU A 18 2.87 -4.20 -8.45
CA LEU A 18 2.78 -3.25 -7.34
C LEU A 18 3.45 -3.77 -6.06
N SER A 19 3.55 -5.09 -5.85
CA SER A 19 4.24 -5.69 -4.72
C SER A 19 5.75 -5.69 -4.86
N ASP A 20 6.25 -5.87 -6.09
CA ASP A 20 7.67 -5.75 -6.40
C ASP A 20 8.15 -4.31 -6.23
N GLN A 21 7.32 -3.36 -6.66
CA GLN A 21 7.64 -1.94 -6.59
C GLN A 21 7.77 -1.37 -5.16
N VAL A 22 7.17 -2.01 -4.15
CA VAL A 22 7.32 -1.57 -2.75
C VAL A 22 8.77 -1.65 -2.27
N TYR A 23 9.61 -2.47 -2.91
CA TYR A 23 11.03 -2.59 -2.56
C TYR A 23 11.88 -1.42 -3.06
N ASP A 24 11.36 -0.57 -3.94
CA ASP A 24 12.06 0.60 -4.47
C ASP A 24 11.82 1.84 -3.58
N ASP A 25 12.86 2.23 -2.83
CA ASP A 25 12.82 3.39 -1.94
C ASP A 25 12.59 4.72 -2.66
N GLU A 26 12.92 4.82 -3.96
CA GLU A 26 12.81 6.06 -4.73
C GLU A 26 11.36 6.44 -4.98
N ILE A 27 10.50 5.43 -5.09
CA ILE A 27 9.08 5.58 -5.36
C ILE A 27 8.22 5.69 -4.09
N LEU A 28 8.78 5.50 -2.89
CA LEU A 28 8.08 5.66 -1.60
C LEU A 28 7.79 7.14 -1.27
N LYS A 29 7.09 7.83 -2.18
CA LYS A 29 6.72 9.24 -2.06
C LYS A 29 5.27 9.42 -2.48
N LYS A 30 4.51 10.12 -1.66
CA LYS A 30 3.14 10.51 -1.97
C LYS A 30 3.07 11.30 -3.29
N GLY A 31 2.15 10.91 -4.17
CA GLY A 31 1.97 11.49 -5.49
C GLY A 31 2.93 10.97 -6.55
N ALA A 32 3.87 10.08 -6.22
CA ALA A 32 4.67 9.39 -7.22
C ALA A 32 3.79 8.54 -8.13
N LYS A 33 4.24 8.40 -9.37
CA LYS A 33 3.55 7.62 -10.40
C LYS A 33 4.22 6.27 -10.51
N ILE A 34 3.41 5.23 -10.55
CA ILE A 34 3.81 3.84 -10.68
C ILE A 34 3.17 3.31 -11.95
N THR A 35 3.93 2.57 -12.74
CA THR A 35 3.41 1.84 -13.89
C THR A 35 3.20 0.39 -13.48
N GLY A 36 1.95 -0.08 -13.50
CA GLY A 36 1.59 -1.48 -13.31
C GLY A 36 1.59 -2.25 -14.63
N PHE A 37 0.88 -3.38 -14.64
CA PHE A 37 0.86 -4.28 -15.77
C PHE A 37 0.21 -3.62 -17.01
N ASN A 38 0.70 -3.93 -18.21
CA ASN A 38 0.22 -3.37 -19.48
C ASN A 38 0.23 -1.83 -19.56
N GLY A 39 1.15 -1.16 -18.85
CA GLY A 39 1.27 0.30 -18.90
C GLY A 39 0.18 1.03 -18.12
N ARG A 40 -0.58 0.32 -17.27
CA ARG A 40 -1.57 0.94 -16.40
C ARG A 40 -0.89 1.84 -15.39
N GLU A 41 -1.44 3.03 -15.20
CA GLU A 41 -0.80 4.04 -14.36
C GLU A 41 -1.51 4.14 -13.02
N TRP A 42 -0.72 4.05 -11.95
CA TRP A 42 -1.14 4.14 -10.57
C TRP A 42 -0.48 5.36 -9.93
N LYS A 43 -1.16 5.95 -8.95
CA LYS A 43 -0.67 7.08 -8.15
C LYS A 43 -0.65 6.71 -6.69
N ILE A 44 0.48 6.96 -6.05
CA ILE A 44 0.64 6.74 -4.62
C ILE A 44 -0.11 7.83 -3.87
N ILE A 45 -1.01 7.42 -2.97
CA ILE A 45 -1.76 8.32 -2.10
C ILE A 45 -1.21 8.34 -0.68
N GLU A 46 -0.52 7.27 -0.27
CA GLU A 46 0.14 7.19 1.04
C GLU A 46 1.28 6.18 1.03
N THR A 47 2.29 6.39 1.88
CA THR A 47 3.43 5.49 2.05
C THR A 47 3.78 5.33 3.51
N ILE A 48 4.22 4.14 3.89
CA ILE A 48 4.81 3.86 5.20
C ILE A 48 6.22 3.32 4.95
N ASP A 49 7.19 3.87 5.65
CA ASP A 49 8.57 3.41 5.65
C ASP A 49 9.06 3.35 7.10
N ALA A 50 8.93 2.16 7.69
CA ALA A 50 9.19 1.96 9.11
C ALA A 50 10.67 2.15 9.47
N ASP A 51 11.59 1.86 8.55
CA ASP A 51 13.03 2.05 8.76
C ASP A 51 13.38 3.54 8.93
N LYS A 52 12.67 4.44 8.24
CA LYS A 52 12.80 5.89 8.43
C LYS A 52 12.09 6.39 9.69
N GLU A 53 11.02 5.73 10.11
CA GLU A 53 10.16 6.11 11.25
C GLU A 53 10.61 5.53 12.62
N LYS A 54 11.87 5.09 12.74
CA LYS A 54 12.50 4.51 13.96
C LYS A 54 12.04 3.11 14.36
N ILE A 55 11.07 2.52 13.66
CA ILE A 55 10.65 1.13 13.87
C ILE A 55 11.44 0.27 12.89
N LYS A 56 12.62 -0.21 13.31
CA LYS A 56 13.58 -0.94 12.46
C LYS A 56 13.14 -2.36 12.09
N ASN A 57 11.90 -2.56 11.69
CA ASN A 57 11.37 -3.87 11.32
C ASN A 57 11.40 -4.11 9.80
N GLY A 58 11.78 -3.13 8.98
CA GLY A 58 11.86 -3.28 7.52
C GLY A 58 10.50 -3.20 6.80
N LEU A 59 9.42 -2.85 7.50
CA LEU A 59 8.11 -2.71 6.89
C LEU A 59 8.08 -1.50 5.96
N GLN A 60 7.72 -1.75 4.71
CA GLN A 60 7.37 -0.71 3.77
C GLN A 60 6.03 -1.04 3.14
N ALA A 61 5.20 -0.02 2.96
CA ALA A 61 3.89 -0.17 2.36
C ALA A 61 3.53 1.07 1.54
N ILE A 62 2.78 0.84 0.48
CA ILE A 62 2.20 1.88 -0.36
C ILE A 62 0.69 1.65 -0.50
N ALA A 63 -0.05 2.76 -0.52
CA ALA A 63 -1.43 2.78 -0.94
C ALA A 63 -1.51 3.50 -2.30
N VAL A 64 -2.08 2.83 -3.30
CA VAL A 64 -2.20 3.36 -4.66
C VAL A 64 -3.64 3.38 -5.15
N VAL A 65 -3.90 4.29 -6.08
CA VAL A 65 -5.17 4.41 -6.81
C VAL A 65 -4.88 4.54 -8.30
N PRO A 66 -5.83 4.23 -9.19
CA PRO A 66 -5.66 4.52 -10.62
C PRO A 66 -5.31 6.01 -10.81
N ALA A 67 -4.35 6.31 -11.69
CA ALA A 67 -3.87 7.68 -11.87
C ALA A 67 -5.01 8.66 -12.26
N GLU A 68 -6.02 8.16 -12.98
CA GLU A 68 -7.22 8.90 -13.37
C GLU A 68 -8.11 9.30 -12.17
N GLU A 69 -8.08 8.53 -11.08
CA GLU A 69 -8.86 8.80 -9.87
C GLU A 69 -8.16 9.73 -8.88
N TYR A 70 -6.83 9.89 -9.03
CA TYR A 70 -5.99 10.69 -8.14
C TYR A 70 -6.37 12.17 -8.20
N LYS A 71 -6.66 12.74 -7.04
CA LYS A 71 -6.88 14.18 -6.89
C LYS A 71 -6.13 14.70 -5.68
N PRO A 72 -5.40 15.83 -5.81
CA PRO A 72 -4.77 16.45 -4.66
C PRO A 72 -5.83 16.78 -3.61
N ASN A 73 -5.54 16.47 -2.34
CA ASN A 73 -6.42 16.69 -1.17
C ASN A 73 -7.72 15.86 -1.11
N LYS A 74 -7.95 14.91 -2.03
CA LYS A 74 -9.06 13.95 -1.92
C LYS A 74 -8.78 12.99 -0.77
N LYS A 75 -9.72 12.92 0.18
CA LYS A 75 -9.61 12.10 1.40
C LYS A 75 -10.25 10.72 1.30
N ARG A 76 -11.05 10.48 0.26
CA ARG A 76 -11.81 9.23 0.07
C ARG A 76 -11.60 8.72 -1.34
N TYR A 77 -11.21 7.46 -1.44
CA TYR A 77 -11.08 6.72 -2.68
C TYR A 77 -11.80 5.40 -2.51
N GLU A 78 -12.45 4.94 -3.57
CA GLU A 78 -13.21 3.68 -3.54
C GLU A 78 -12.32 2.50 -3.98
N ASN A 79 -11.39 2.77 -4.89
CA ASN A 79 -10.54 1.77 -5.53
C ASN A 79 -9.07 1.90 -5.06
N ILE A 80 -8.83 1.67 -3.77
CA ILE A 80 -7.48 1.68 -3.19
C ILE A 80 -6.89 0.26 -3.24
N ILE A 81 -5.63 0.17 -3.67
CA ILE A 81 -4.81 -1.04 -3.51
C ILE A 81 -3.77 -0.76 -2.45
N TYR A 82 -3.64 -1.69 -1.51
CA TYR A 82 -2.57 -1.69 -0.52
C TYR A 82 -1.55 -2.73 -0.93
N SER A 83 -0.29 -2.32 -1.00
CA SER A 83 0.83 -3.19 -1.28
C SER A 83 1.86 -3.00 -0.18
N PHE A 84 2.40 -4.09 0.33
CA PHE A 84 3.33 -4.07 1.45
C PHE A 84 4.40 -5.15 1.25
N ARG A 85 5.63 -4.84 1.62
CA ARG A 85 6.69 -5.85 1.69
C ARG A 85 6.74 -6.43 3.10
N GLY A 86 6.94 -7.74 3.18
CA GLY A 86 7.17 -8.43 4.44
C GLY A 86 8.42 -7.89 5.13
N THR A 87 8.45 -7.99 6.45
CA THR A 87 9.65 -7.67 7.23
C THR A 87 10.78 -8.64 6.94
N GLU A 88 12.02 -8.18 7.06
CA GLU A 88 13.19 -9.05 6.93
C GLU A 88 13.11 -10.20 7.95
N PHE A 89 13.40 -11.42 7.46
CA PHE A 89 13.41 -12.65 8.25
C PHE A 89 14.43 -12.51 9.40
N GLY A 90 13.93 -12.33 10.64
CA GLY A 90 14.76 -12.14 11.84
C GLY A 90 14.39 -10.93 12.72
N LYS A 91 13.53 -10.03 12.25
CA LYS A 91 13.01 -8.87 13.03
C LYS A 91 11.51 -8.99 13.37
N PHE A 92 11.01 -10.22 13.36
CA PHE A 92 9.60 -10.56 13.61
C PHE A 92 9.28 -10.51 15.11
N ASP A 93 9.42 -9.35 15.73
CA ASP A 93 8.92 -9.14 17.09
C ASP A 93 7.42 -8.81 16.99
N GLY A 94 6.60 -9.85 16.81
CA GLY A 94 5.15 -10.04 17.02
C GLY A 94 4.09 -8.92 16.84
N ASP A 95 4.46 -7.65 16.76
CA ASP A 95 3.63 -6.47 16.97
C ASP A 95 3.15 -5.87 15.64
N LEU A 96 3.92 -6.08 14.57
CA LEU A 96 3.69 -5.40 13.30
C LEU A 96 2.44 -5.87 12.53
N SER A 97 2.07 -7.14 12.68
CA SER A 97 0.82 -7.64 12.12
C SER A 97 -0.40 -7.03 12.81
N THR A 98 -0.27 -6.67 14.09
CA THR A 98 -1.36 -6.15 14.91
C THR A 98 -1.70 -4.70 14.54
N ASP A 99 -0.70 -3.85 14.32
CA ASP A 99 -0.93 -2.45 13.95
C ASP A 99 -1.36 -2.26 12.49
N THR A 100 -0.79 -3.04 11.56
CA THR A 100 -1.20 -2.99 10.14
C THR A 100 -2.66 -3.43 9.96
N PHE A 101 -3.12 -4.37 10.79
CA PHE A 101 -4.53 -4.75 10.85
C PHE A 101 -5.40 -3.65 11.44
N GLN A 102 -4.94 -2.88 12.43
CA GLN A 102 -5.72 -1.78 13.01
C GLN A 102 -5.83 -0.56 12.09
N ILE A 103 -4.84 -0.27 11.26
CA ILE A 103 -4.87 0.87 10.33
C ILE A 103 -5.75 0.54 9.10
N SER A 104 -5.70 -0.70 8.61
CA SER A 104 -6.64 -1.20 7.59
C SER A 104 -8.06 -1.38 8.13
N ALA A 105 -8.20 -1.83 9.39
CA ALA A 105 -9.45 -1.84 10.13
C ALA A 105 -9.72 -0.49 10.79
N GLY A 106 -9.85 0.56 9.98
CA GLY A 106 -10.64 1.76 10.30
C GLY A 106 -12.12 1.48 10.65
N MET A 107 -12.44 0.28 11.16
CA MET A 107 -13.57 -0.03 12.00
C MET A 107 -13.45 0.77 13.29
N LYS A 108 -13.90 2.02 13.20
CA LYS A 108 -14.35 2.82 14.32
C LYS A 108 -15.12 1.92 15.30
N LYS A 109 -14.57 1.75 16.51
CA LYS A 109 -15.30 1.29 17.69
C LYS A 109 -16.62 2.08 17.74
N THR A 110 -17.74 1.38 17.56
CA THR A 110 -19.04 1.82 18.07
C THR A 110 -19.39 0.86 19.20
#